data_AF-A0A1X7URX3-F1
#
_entry.id   AF-A0A1X7URX3-F1
#
_cell.length_a   1.000
_cell.length_b   1.000
_cell.length_c   1.000
_cell.angle_alpha   90.00
_cell.angle_beta   90.00
_cell.angle_gamma   90.00
#
_symmetry.space_group_name_H-M   'P 1'
#
loop_
_entity.id
_entity.type
_entity.pdbx_description
1 polymer ?
#
loop_
_entity_poly.entity_id
_entity_poly.type
_entity_poly.pdbx_seq_one_letter_code
_entity_poly.pdbx_strand_id
1 'polypeptide(L)'
;WAQKTDITVDLPLNMKLLPQEYTLHAITIQYNRYLQNATWYYESSSTSTKMTAGICTGQSGYSCTIGNGVLLHKSNESHDYTLTVTWNGEAITSGALSQSNNNGDHVYRFYLYVGNIDKNNVVQRNKYHTIS
;
A
#
# COMPACT_ATOMS: atom_id res chain seq x y z
N TRP A 1 17.27 -4.55 -13.69
CA TRP A 1 16.43 -3.34 -13.61
C TRP A 1 15.01 -3.83 -13.38
N ALA A 2 14.31 -3.35 -12.34
CA ALA A 2 12.88 -3.67 -12.18
C ALA A 2 12.11 -2.73 -13.11
N GLN A 3 11.41 -3.31 -14.08
CA GLN A 3 11.00 -2.57 -15.27
C GLN A 3 9.56 -2.08 -15.17
N LYS A 4 8.71 -2.78 -14.42
CA LYS A 4 7.29 -2.49 -14.33
C LYS A 4 6.78 -2.81 -12.92
N THR A 5 6.04 -1.87 -12.37
CA THR A 5 5.27 -2.02 -11.13
C THR A 5 3.83 -1.67 -11.47
N ASP A 6 2.93 -2.59 -11.16
CA ASP A 6 1.50 -2.36 -11.28
C ASP A 6 0.81 -2.58 -9.94
N ILE A 7 -0.32 -1.90 -9.74
CA ILE A 7 -1.16 -2.12 -8.55
C ILE A 7 -2.51 -2.63 -9.02
N THR A 8 -2.90 -3.80 -8.52
CA THR A 8 -4.25 -4.36 -8.66
C THR A 8 -4.91 -4.44 -7.30
N VAL A 9 -6.23 -4.47 -7.27
CA VAL A 9 -6.99 -4.48 -6.01
C VAL A 9 -8.11 -5.50 -6.11
N ASP A 10 -8.19 -6.35 -5.09
CA ASP A 10 -9.28 -7.28 -4.88
C ASP A 10 -10.34 -6.58 -4.03
N LEU A 11 -11.36 -6.05 -4.70
CA LEU A 11 -12.46 -5.32 -4.07
C LEU A 11 -13.61 -6.27 -3.70
N PRO A 12 -14.34 -6.01 -2.61
CA PRO A 12 -15.52 -6.79 -2.26
C PRO A 12 -16.66 -6.50 -3.23
N LEU A 13 -17.53 -7.48 -3.42
CA LEU A 13 -18.69 -7.41 -4.33
C LEU A 13 -19.63 -6.24 -4.04
N ASN A 14 -19.64 -5.76 -2.79
CA ASN A 14 -20.40 -4.58 -2.37
C ASN A 14 -19.55 -3.68 -1.45
N MET A 15 -18.91 -2.67 -2.04
CA MET A 15 -18.13 -1.66 -1.30
C MET A 15 -18.97 -0.69 -0.47
N LYS A 16 -20.31 -0.76 -0.55
CA LYS A 16 -21.20 0.09 0.26
C LYS A 16 -21.53 -0.52 1.62
N LEU A 17 -21.13 -1.78 1.87
CA LEU A 17 -21.34 -2.45 3.14
C LEU A 17 -20.08 -2.36 4.00
N LEU A 18 -20.29 -2.08 5.28
CA LEU A 18 -19.24 -2.00 6.28
C LEU A 18 -19.24 -3.28 7.13
N PRO A 19 -18.06 -3.78 7.55
CA PRO A 19 -16.73 -3.29 7.17
C PRO A 19 -16.36 -3.62 5.71
N GLN A 20 -15.61 -2.72 5.06
CA GLN A 20 -15.05 -2.94 3.73
C GLN A 20 -13.68 -3.60 3.86
N GLU A 21 -13.53 -4.81 3.35
CA GLU A 21 -12.25 -5.50 3.27
C GLU A 21 -11.79 -5.59 1.82
N TYR A 22 -10.56 -5.17 1.56
CA TYR A 22 -9.93 -5.31 0.25
C TYR A 22 -8.45 -5.64 0.39
N THR A 23 -7.90 -6.27 -0.64
CA THR A 23 -6.46 -6.56 -0.71
C THR A 23 -5.84 -5.82 -1.88
N LEU A 24 -4.85 -4.98 -1.58
CA LEU A 24 -4.00 -4.35 -2.58
C LEU A 24 -2.88 -5.33 -2.95
N HIS A 25 -2.58 -5.44 -4.24
CA HIS A 25 -1.48 -6.22 -4.79
C HIS A 25 -0.56 -5.28 -5.56
N ALA A 26 0.71 -5.23 -5.19
CA ALA A 26 1.73 -4.58 -5.99
C ALA A 26 2.57 -5.65 -6.69
N ILE A 27 2.31 -5.81 -7.98
CA ILE A 27 3.02 -6.79 -8.81
C ILE A 27 4.22 -6.08 -9.42
N THR A 28 5.40 -6.58 -9.09
CA THR A 28 6.67 -6.06 -9.60
C THR A 28 7.34 -7.11 -10.47
N ILE A 29 7.75 -6.71 -11.68
CA ILE A 29 8.59 -7.55 -12.54
C ILE A 29 10.03 -7.10 -12.33
N GLN A 30 10.81 -7.95 -11.65
CA GLN A 30 12.22 -7.69 -11.39
C GLN A 30 13.12 -8.71 -12.09
N TYR A 31 13.96 -8.21 -12.99
CA TYR A 31 15.08 -8.97 -13.57
C TYR A 31 16.34 -8.94 -12.68
N ASN A 32 16.29 -8.28 -11.52
CA ASN A 32 17.45 -8.07 -10.66
C ASN A 32 17.16 -8.47 -9.22
N ARG A 33 18.12 -9.12 -8.57
CA ARG A 33 18.00 -9.70 -7.22
C ARG A 33 18.22 -8.69 -6.09
N TYR A 34 18.57 -7.43 -6.40
CA TYR A 34 18.88 -6.41 -5.40
C TYR A 34 17.64 -5.59 -4.99
N LEU A 35 16.66 -6.25 -4.36
CA LEU A 35 15.59 -5.54 -3.65
C LEU A 35 16.18 -4.95 -2.36
N GLN A 36 16.03 -3.64 -2.19
CA GLN A 36 16.46 -2.95 -0.97
C GLN A 36 15.26 -2.69 -0.04
N ASN A 37 14.13 -2.25 -0.60
CA ASN A 37 12.92 -2.00 0.15
C ASN A 37 11.68 -2.07 -0.75
N ALA A 38 10.59 -2.62 -0.22
CA ALA A 38 9.25 -2.53 -0.75
C ALA A 38 8.31 -2.19 0.40
N THR A 39 7.54 -1.11 0.28
CA THR A 39 6.72 -0.62 1.38
C THR A 39 5.46 0.07 0.84
N TRP A 40 4.34 -0.15 1.52
CA TRP A 40 3.09 0.56 1.30
C TRP A 40 3.00 1.82 2.16
N TYR A 41 2.44 2.86 1.59
CA TYR A 41 2.11 4.11 2.24
C TYR A 41 0.63 4.43 2.01
N TYR A 42 0.00 5.02 3.02
CA TYR A 42 -1.28 5.70 2.89
C TYR A 42 -1.00 7.18 2.63
N GLU A 43 -1.63 7.72 1.58
CA GLU A 43 -1.46 9.11 1.18
C GLU A 43 -2.69 9.91 1.61
N SER A 44 -2.48 10.82 2.56
CA SER A 44 -3.42 11.90 2.83
C SER A 44 -2.88 13.19 2.21
N SER A 45 -3.75 14.19 2.07
CA SER A 45 -3.36 15.51 1.53
C SER A 45 -2.14 16.17 2.19
N SER A 46 -1.80 15.83 3.43
CA SER A 46 -0.71 16.46 4.19
C SER A 46 0.37 15.49 4.64
N THR A 47 0.14 14.17 4.56
CA THR A 47 1.06 13.16 5.08
C THR A 47 1.08 11.91 4.22
N SER A 48 2.29 11.46 3.88
CA SER A 48 2.54 10.10 3.40
C SER A 48 2.92 9.23 4.58
N THR A 49 2.06 8.29 4.95
CA THR A 49 2.22 7.52 6.18
C THR A 49 2.49 6.06 5.87
N LYS A 50 3.60 5.53 6.38
CA LYS A 50 3.96 4.13 6.18
C LYS A 50 2.88 3.22 6.79
N MET A 51 2.34 2.32 5.96
CA MET A 51 1.38 1.31 6.39
C MET A 51 2.11 0.26 7.22
N THR A 52 1.73 0.14 8.49
CA THR A 52 2.25 -0.87 9.43
C THR A 52 1.08 -1.44 10.21
N ALA A 53 1.21 -2.63 10.79
CA ALA A 53 0.16 -3.21 11.63
C ALA A 53 -0.25 -2.25 12.78
N GLY A 54 0.70 -1.43 13.25
CA GLY A 54 0.54 -0.47 14.34
C GLY A 54 -0.31 0.77 14.01
N ILE A 55 -0.45 1.17 12.75
CA ILE A 55 -1.10 2.44 12.40
C ILE A 55 -2.60 2.44 12.72
N CYS A 56 -3.26 1.28 12.63
CA CYS A 56 -4.66 1.11 12.99
C CYS A 56 -4.85 0.67 14.46
N THR A 57 -3.83 0.07 15.08
CA THR A 57 -3.91 -0.41 16.46
C THR A 57 -3.37 0.63 17.44
N GLY A 58 -4.27 1.29 18.19
CA GLY A 58 -3.88 2.12 19.34
C GLY A 58 -4.08 3.63 19.20
N GLN A 59 -4.61 4.13 18.08
CA GLN A 59 -5.07 5.51 17.97
C GLN A 59 -6.60 5.54 18.00
N SER A 60 -7.16 6.25 18.99
CA SER A 60 -8.60 6.50 19.09
C SER A 60 -9.07 7.26 17.84
N GLY A 61 -10.13 6.77 17.19
CA GLY A 61 -10.71 7.39 16.00
C GLY A 61 -10.25 6.79 14.65
N TYR A 62 -9.36 5.79 14.63
CA TYR A 62 -9.06 5.04 13.41
C TYR A 62 -9.84 3.73 13.35
N SER A 63 -10.84 3.69 12.48
CA SER A 63 -11.72 2.54 12.29
C SER A 63 -11.18 1.65 11.17
N CYS A 64 -10.00 1.06 11.36
CA CYS A 64 -9.37 0.16 10.40
C CYS A 64 -8.62 -1.00 11.06
N THR A 65 -8.26 -2.01 10.28
CA THR A 65 -7.21 -2.99 10.58
C THR A 65 -6.36 -3.21 9.33
N ILE A 66 -5.08 -3.51 9.54
CA ILE A 66 -4.14 -3.81 8.46
C ILE A 66 -3.59 -5.21 8.70
N GLY A 67 -3.82 -6.08 7.72
CA GLY A 67 -3.24 -7.40 7.68
C GLY A 67 -1.71 -7.33 7.55
N ASN A 68 -1.06 -8.47 7.72
CA ASN A 68 0.37 -8.55 7.47
C ASN A 68 0.60 -8.30 5.98
N GLY A 69 1.33 -7.24 5.63
CA GLY A 69 1.75 -6.96 4.26
C GLY A 69 2.80 -7.99 3.84
N VAL A 70 2.34 -9.16 3.41
CA VAL A 70 3.20 -10.33 3.16
C VAL A 70 3.59 -10.33 1.68
N LEU A 71 4.87 -10.61 1.42
CA LEU A 71 5.32 -11.06 0.11
C LEU A 71 4.66 -12.42 -0.16
N LEU A 72 3.51 -12.42 -0.83
CA LEU A 72 2.63 -13.58 -0.92
C LEU A 72 3.07 -14.54 -2.02
N HIS A 73 3.73 -14.00 -3.06
CA HIS A 73 4.29 -14.81 -4.14
C HIS A 73 5.66 -14.28 -4.57
N LYS A 74 6.63 -15.20 -4.64
CA LYS A 74 7.96 -14.97 -5.20
C LYS A 74 8.20 -16.01 -6.28
N SER A 75 8.05 -15.59 -7.54
CA SER A 75 8.66 -16.33 -8.65
C SER A 75 10.04 -15.74 -8.95
N ASN A 76 10.82 -16.37 -9.83
CA ASN A 76 12.15 -15.87 -10.18
C ASN A 76 12.12 -14.46 -10.82
N GLU A 77 10.97 -14.02 -11.34
CA GLU A 77 10.84 -12.80 -12.16
C GLU A 77 9.77 -11.83 -11.65
N SER A 78 8.80 -12.31 -10.85
CA SER A 78 7.68 -11.51 -10.34
C SER A 78 7.57 -11.62 -8.82
N HIS A 79 7.32 -10.49 -8.18
CA HIS A 79 7.03 -10.41 -6.74
C HIS A 79 5.68 -9.75 -6.57
N ASP A 80 4.81 -10.40 -5.80
CA ASP A 80 3.51 -9.87 -5.41
C ASP A 80 3.55 -9.47 -3.93
N TYR A 81 3.43 -8.17 -3.68
CA TYR A 81 3.35 -7.60 -2.34
C TYR A 81 1.91 -7.29 -2.03
N THR A 82 1.34 -7.97 -1.03
CA THR A 82 -0.05 -7.75 -0.66
C THR A 82 -0.17 -6.81 0.53
N LEU A 83 -1.30 -6.13 0.63
CA LEU A 83 -1.72 -5.39 1.80
C LEU A 83 -3.24 -5.52 1.93
N THR A 84 -3.68 -6.36 2.87
CA THR A 84 -5.08 -6.46 3.24
C THR A 84 -5.44 -5.33 4.19
N VAL A 85 -6.48 -4.58 3.86
CA VAL A 85 -6.99 -3.50 4.68
C VAL A 85 -8.48 -3.74 4.93
N THR A 86 -8.87 -3.70 6.20
CA THR A 86 -10.28 -3.71 6.60
C THR A 86 -10.64 -2.33 7.15
N TRP A 87 -11.64 -1.69 6.56
CA TRP A 87 -12.19 -0.40 6.96
C TRP A 87 -13.54 -0.58 7.63
N ASN A 88 -13.62 -0.26 8.91
CA ASN A 88 -14.78 -0.54 9.76
C ASN A 88 -15.86 0.55 9.73
N GLY A 89 -15.63 1.66 9.01
CA GLY A 89 -16.75 2.44 8.48
C GLY A 89 -17.04 3.80 9.06
N GLU A 90 -16.01 4.51 9.52
CA GLU A 90 -16.13 5.94 9.81
C GLU A 90 -15.14 6.71 8.94
N ALA A 91 -15.61 7.84 8.38
CA ALA A 91 -14.73 8.77 7.69
C ALA A 91 -13.74 9.34 8.71
N ILE A 92 -12.45 9.01 8.54
CA ILE A 92 -11.40 9.60 9.36
C ILE A 92 -11.18 11.01 8.85
N THR A 93 -11.50 12.02 9.65
CA THR A 93 -11.34 13.43 9.27
C THR A 93 -10.09 14.08 9.84
N SER A 94 -9.35 13.40 10.72
CA SER A 94 -8.15 13.92 11.38
C SER A 94 -7.01 12.90 11.45
N GLY A 95 -5.79 13.37 11.70
CA GLY A 95 -4.61 12.52 11.79
C GLY A 95 -4.06 12.02 10.45
N ALA A 96 -3.10 11.11 10.53
CA ALA A 96 -2.33 10.57 9.40
C ALA A 96 -3.18 9.82 8.35
N LEU A 97 -4.35 9.31 8.74
CA LEU A 97 -5.29 8.60 7.86
C LEU A 97 -6.46 9.48 7.39
N SER A 98 -6.42 10.80 7.63
CA SER A 98 -7.50 11.71 7.27
C SER A 98 -7.82 11.69 5.77
N GLN A 99 -9.11 11.51 5.45
CA GLN A 99 -9.68 11.52 4.09
C GLN A 99 -10.30 12.88 3.73
N SER A 100 -10.29 13.85 4.65
CA SER A 100 -11.00 15.13 4.54
C SER A 100 -10.77 15.89 3.23
N ASN A 101 -9.57 15.80 2.67
CA ASN A 101 -9.16 16.49 1.44
C ASN A 101 -9.01 15.56 0.23
N ASN A 102 -9.33 14.27 0.38
CA ASN A 102 -9.30 13.28 -0.70
C ASN A 102 -10.71 12.94 -1.20
N ASN A 103 -11.71 13.79 -0.95
CA ASN A 103 -13.12 13.53 -1.29
C ASN A 103 -13.69 12.23 -0.70
N GLY A 104 -13.11 11.72 0.39
CA GLY A 104 -13.47 10.41 0.97
C GLY A 104 -12.70 9.23 0.39
N ASP A 105 -11.85 9.43 -0.63
CA ASP A 105 -11.08 8.37 -1.25
C ASP A 105 -9.91 7.90 -0.38
N HIS A 106 -9.61 6.60 -0.46
CA HIS A 106 -8.41 6.01 0.08
C HIS A 106 -7.31 5.98 -0.99
N VAL A 107 -6.20 6.67 -0.75
CA VAL A 107 -5.08 6.71 -1.68
C VAL A 107 -3.90 5.93 -1.09
N TYR A 108 -3.42 4.96 -1.86
CA TYR A 108 -2.30 4.10 -1.49
C TYR A 108 -1.14 4.32 -2.44
N ARG A 109 0.07 4.36 -1.89
CA ARG A 109 1.31 4.40 -2.66
C ARG A 109 2.14 3.16 -2.35
N PHE A 110 2.51 2.44 -3.39
CA PHE A 110 3.54 1.42 -3.32
C PHE A 110 4.90 2.02 -3.69
N TYR A 111 5.83 2.00 -2.73
CA TYR A 111 7.20 2.44 -2.90
C TYR A 111 8.13 1.23 -3.06
N LEU A 112 8.88 1.23 -4.15
CA LEU A 112 9.87 0.20 -4.47
C LEU A 112 11.25 0.84 -4.62
N TYR A 113 12.21 0.36 -3.84
CA TYR A 113 13.61 0.73 -3.90
C TYR A 113 14.46 -0.48 -4.28
N VAL A 114 15.06 -0.42 -5.46
CA VAL A 114 15.78 -1.54 -6.07
C VAL A 114 17.09 -1.08 -6.67
N GLY A 115 18.12 -1.90 -6.55
CA GLY A 115 19.42 -1.59 -7.14
C GLY A 115 20.60 -2.01 -6.28
N ASN A 116 21.78 -1.94 -6.90
CA ASN A 116 23.03 -2.25 -6.24
C ASN A 116 23.60 -0.96 -5.63
N ILE A 117 23.62 -0.90 -4.30
CA ILE A 117 24.09 0.27 -3.53
C ILE A 117 25.59 0.47 -3.78
N ASP A 118 26.39 -0.61 -3.78
CA ASP A 118 27.84 -0.55 -3.97
C ASP A 118 28.25 0.01 -5.34
N LYS A 119 27.42 -0.23 -6.36
CA LYS A 119 27.61 0.27 -7.72
C LYS A 119 26.90 1.60 -7.99
N ASN A 120 26.31 2.21 -6.95
CA ASN A 120 25.52 3.43 -7.03
C ASN A 120 24.44 3.40 -8.13
N ASN A 121 23.87 2.22 -8.39
CA ASN A 121 22.88 1.98 -9.42
C ASN A 121 21.57 1.60 -8.74
N VAL A 122 20.91 2.62 -8.19
CA VAL A 122 19.66 2.51 -7.44
C VAL A 122 18.54 3.26 -8.15
N VAL A 123 17.34 2.67 -8.12
CA VAL A 123 16.13 3.22 -8.73
C VAL A 123 15.00 3.17 -7.71
N GLN A 124 14.29 4.29 -7.61
CA GLN A 124 13.06 4.41 -6.84
C GLN A 124 11.86 4.40 -7.79
N ARG A 125 10.83 3.63 -7.46
CA ARG A 125 9.55 3.61 -8.19
C ARG A 125 8.42 3.85 -7.20
N ASN A 126 7.52 4.73 -7.60
CA ASN A 126 6.28 5.01 -6.87
C ASN A 126 5.12 4.70 -7.78
N LYS A 127 4.14 3.96 -7.29
CA LYS A 127 2.87 3.72 -7.97
C LYS A 127 1.75 4.05 -6.99
N TYR A 128 0.77 4.80 -7.45
CA TYR A 128 -0.37 5.22 -6.66
C TYR A 128 -1.63 4.49 -7.13
N HIS A 129 -2.54 4.21 -6.21
CA HIS A 129 -3.84 3.66 -6.48
C HIS A 129 -4.88 4.31 -5.57
N THR A 130 -6.04 4.63 -6.13
CA THR A 130 -7.14 5.27 -5.43
C THR A 130 -8.30 4.28 -5.35
N ILE A 131 -8.88 4.14 -4.16
CA ILE A 131 -10.10 3.39 -3.91
C ILE A 131 -11.16 4.41 -3.49
N SER A 132 -12.26 4.44 -4.25
CA SER A 132 -13.40 5.35 -4.10
C SER A 132 -14.68 4.61 -3.72
#